data_AF-A0A348WDX1-F1
#
_entry.id   AF-A0A348WDX1-F1
#
_cell.length_a   1.000
_cell.length_b   1.000
_cell.length_c   1.000
_cell.angle_alpha   90.00
_cell.angle_beta   90.00
_cell.angle_gamma   90.00
#
_symmetry.space_group_name_H-M   'P 1'
#
loop_
_entity.id
_entity.type
_entity.pdbx_description
1 polymer ?
#
loop_
_entity_poly.entity_id
_entity_poly.type
_entity_poly.pdbx_seq_one_letter_code
_entity_poly.pdbx_strand_id
1 'polypeptide(L)'
;LLQRAGAEAAGQFYSESEYDLAPLLKSGRNLLELGRSCLDPAYRGGAAMHHLWQGLAQYVEANEIEVLFGVASFHGTDAEALAEPLSLLYHRHRAPEGLRPRAVNYQPMDLMP
;
A
#
# COMPACT_ATOMS: atom_id res chain seq x y z
N LEU A 1 -1.75 -11.50 -1.44
CA LEU A 1 -2.87 -10.98 -0.65
C LEU A 1 -2.72 -11.54 0.74
N LEU A 2 -2.55 -10.69 1.75
CA LEU A 2 -2.36 -11.14 3.13
C LEU A 2 -3.38 -10.43 4.03
N GLN A 3 -4.35 -11.19 4.55
CA GLN A 3 -5.26 -10.70 5.58
C GLN A 3 -4.61 -10.85 6.96
N ARG A 4 -5.20 -10.21 7.98
CA ARG A 4 -4.70 -10.25 9.37
C ARG A 4 -4.44 -11.68 9.89
N ALA A 5 -5.38 -12.60 9.71
CA ALA A 5 -5.19 -13.98 10.18
C ALA A 5 -4.00 -14.67 9.49
N GLY A 6 -3.79 -14.39 8.21
CA GLY A 6 -2.62 -14.87 7.47
C GLY A 6 -1.31 -14.23 7.94
N ALA A 7 -1.34 -12.93 8.25
CA ALA A 7 -0.21 -12.21 8.81
C ALA A 7 0.17 -12.75 10.20
N GLU A 8 -0.80 -13.01 11.08
CA GLU A 8 -0.59 -13.62 12.39
C GLU A 8 0.05 -15.01 12.28
N ALA A 9 -0.43 -15.84 11.33
CA ALA A 9 0.17 -17.15 11.07
C ALA A 9 1.60 -17.06 10.51
N ALA A 10 1.92 -16.00 9.77
CA ALA A 10 3.26 -15.70 9.28
C ALA A 10 4.13 -14.96 10.31
N GLY A 11 3.57 -14.56 11.45
CA GLY A 11 4.20 -13.80 12.53
C GLY A 11 3.95 -12.29 12.48
N GLN A 12 3.73 -11.72 11.30
CA GLN A 12 3.42 -10.30 11.08
C GLN A 12 2.99 -10.05 9.62
N PHE A 13 2.45 -8.85 9.34
CA PHE A 13 2.39 -8.35 7.96
C PHE A 13 3.81 -8.11 7.44
N TYR A 14 3.99 -8.21 6.12
CA TYR A 14 5.31 -8.01 5.51
C TYR A 14 5.84 -6.59 5.81
N SER A 15 4.98 -5.59 5.62
CA SER A 15 5.31 -4.18 5.79
C SER A 15 5.62 -3.76 7.24
N GLU A 16 5.30 -4.57 8.25
CA GLU A 16 5.68 -4.27 9.65
C GLU A 16 7.20 -4.26 9.87
N SER A 17 7.98 -4.84 8.96
CA SER A 17 9.44 -4.78 9.00
C SER A 17 10.01 -3.40 8.62
N GLU A 18 9.23 -2.60 7.87
CA GLU A 18 9.67 -1.33 7.30
C GLU A 18 8.84 -0.12 7.82
N TYR A 19 7.63 -0.36 8.32
CA TYR A 19 6.66 0.66 8.73
C TYR A 19 6.00 0.32 10.08
N ASP A 20 5.80 1.33 10.92
CA ASP A 20 4.87 1.26 12.05
C ASP A 20 3.42 1.24 11.54
N LEU A 21 2.82 0.06 11.58
CA LEU A 21 1.42 -0.16 11.18
C LEU A 21 0.42 0.07 12.31
N ALA A 22 0.85 0.50 13.50
CA ALA A 22 -0.04 0.63 14.66
C ALA A 22 -1.34 1.42 14.38
N PRO A 23 -1.35 2.52 13.60
CA PRO A 23 -2.59 3.22 13.25
C PRO A 23 -3.59 2.33 12.49
N LEU A 24 -3.11 1.57 11.49
CA LEU A 24 -3.95 0.61 10.74
C LEU A 24 -4.44 -0.50 11.66
N LEU A 25 -3.55 -1.10 12.46
CA LEU A 25 -3.91 -2.22 13.32
C LEU A 25 -4.92 -1.84 14.39
N LYS A 26 -4.80 -0.63 14.97
CA LYS A 26 -5.71 -0.06 15.97
C LYS A 26 -7.04 0.41 15.40
N SER A 27 -7.15 0.57 14.08
CA SER A 27 -8.39 1.00 13.44
C SER A 27 -9.54 0.00 13.61
N GLY A 28 -9.24 -1.27 13.92
CA GLY A 28 -10.22 -2.35 14.03
C GLY A 28 -10.85 -2.77 12.70
N ARG A 29 -10.45 -2.14 11.59
CA ARG A 29 -10.98 -2.41 10.26
C ARG A 29 -10.45 -3.73 9.71
N ASN A 30 -11.21 -4.31 8.79
CA ASN A 30 -10.76 -5.47 8.05
C ASN A 30 -9.69 -5.09 7.01
N LEU A 31 -8.46 -5.57 7.23
CA LEU A 31 -7.27 -5.15 6.48
C LEU A 31 -6.82 -6.22 5.49
N LEU A 32 -6.39 -5.77 4.31
CA LEU A 32 -5.72 -6.61 3.33
C LEU A 32 -4.43 -5.95 2.84
N GLU A 33 -3.30 -6.61 3.11
CA GLU A 33 -2.02 -6.23 2.53
C GLU A 33 -1.94 -6.74 1.08
N LEU A 34 -1.81 -5.79 0.17
CA LEU A 34 -1.63 -6.00 -1.26
C LEU A 34 -0.14 -5.87 -1.60
N GLY A 35 0.43 -6.94 -2.13
CA GLY A 35 1.79 -6.95 -2.66
C GLY A 35 1.86 -6.54 -4.13
N ARG A 36 2.98 -6.84 -4.77
CA ARG A 36 3.20 -6.56 -6.20
C ARG A 36 2.26 -7.37 -7.09
N SER A 37 1.62 -6.69 -8.03
CA SER A 37 0.90 -7.31 -9.14
C SER A 37 1.72 -7.12 -10.41
N CYS A 38 2.00 -8.22 -11.12
CA CYS A 38 2.85 -8.21 -12.31
C CYS A 38 2.04 -8.69 -13.53
N LEU A 39 2.23 -8.01 -14.65
CA LEU A 39 1.74 -8.47 -15.95
C LEU A 39 2.92 -8.85 -16.84
N ASP A 40 2.78 -10.01 -17.47
CA ASP A 40 3.65 -10.44 -18.56
C ASP A 40 3.68 -9.35 -19.64
N PRO A 41 4.86 -9.00 -20.20
CA PRO A 41 5.00 -7.95 -21.21
C PRO A 41 4.02 -8.06 -22.38
N ALA A 42 3.70 -9.27 -22.84
CA ALA A 42 2.80 -9.50 -23.97
C ALA A 42 1.34 -9.09 -23.68
N TYR A 43 0.98 -8.89 -22.42
CA TYR A 43 -0.38 -8.58 -21.97
C TYR A 43 -0.52 -7.15 -21.41
N ARG A 44 0.55 -6.35 -21.43
CA ARG A 44 0.52 -4.95 -20.96
C ARG A 44 -0.26 -4.06 -21.95
N GLY A 45 -1.05 -3.12 -21.43
CA GLY A 45 -1.90 -2.24 -22.24
C GLY A 45 -3.19 -2.89 -22.77
N GLY A 46 -3.38 -4.20 -22.56
CA GLY A 46 -4.61 -4.92 -22.87
C GLY A 46 -5.54 -5.09 -21.67
N ALA A 47 -6.53 -5.98 -21.80
CA ALA A 47 -7.55 -6.24 -20.78
C ALA A 47 -7.03 -6.97 -19.52
N ALA A 48 -5.80 -7.50 -19.54
CA ALA A 48 -5.27 -8.29 -18.44
C ALA A 48 -5.23 -7.53 -17.11
N MET A 49 -4.89 -6.23 -17.14
CA MET A 49 -4.95 -5.39 -15.95
C MET A 49 -6.37 -5.27 -15.40
N HIS A 50 -7.36 -5.12 -16.29
CA HIS A 50 -8.76 -5.03 -15.88
C HIS A 50 -9.23 -6.32 -15.20
N HIS A 51 -8.83 -7.50 -15.72
CA HIS A 51 -9.14 -8.77 -15.09
C HIS A 51 -8.49 -8.94 -13.72
N LEU A 52 -7.25 -8.49 -13.53
CA LEU A 52 -6.62 -8.47 -12.20
C LEU A 52 -7.42 -7.61 -11.21
N TRP A 53 -7.84 -6.41 -11.63
CA TRP A 53 -8.67 -5.54 -10.80
C TRP A 53 -10.04 -6.14 -10.49
N GLN A 54 -10.69 -6.79 -11.45
CA GLN A 54 -11.96 -7.50 -11.24
C GLN A 54 -11.80 -8.62 -10.21
N GLY A 55 -10.76 -9.43 -10.32
CA GLY A 55 -10.47 -10.49 -9.35
C GLY A 55 -10.20 -9.95 -7.95
N LEU A 56 -9.45 -8.85 -7.84
CA LEU A 56 -9.22 -8.18 -6.55
C LEU A 56 -10.51 -7.61 -5.97
N ALA A 57 -11.36 -6.98 -6.78
CA ALA A 57 -12.64 -6.44 -6.34
C ALA A 57 -13.57 -7.53 -5.80
N GLN A 58 -13.69 -8.65 -6.50
CA GLN A 58 -14.45 -9.82 -6.04
C GLN A 58 -13.90 -10.37 -4.73
N TYR A 59 -12.57 -10.43 -4.58
CA TYR A 59 -11.94 -10.87 -3.34
C TYR A 59 -12.22 -9.92 -2.18
N VAL A 60 -12.13 -8.60 -2.41
CA VAL A 60 -12.43 -7.56 -1.42
C VAL A 60 -13.87 -7.65 -0.94
N GLU A 61 -14.81 -7.81 -1.87
CA GLU A 61 -16.24 -7.95 -1.55
C GLU A 61 -16.53 -9.23 -0.77
N ALA A 62 -16.02 -10.38 -1.24
CA ALA A 62 -16.27 -11.67 -0.62
C ALA A 62 -15.67 -11.81 0.80
N ASN A 63 -14.65 -11.02 1.13
CA ASN A 63 -13.98 -11.03 2.43
C ASN A 63 -14.29 -9.79 3.26
N GLU A 64 -15.23 -8.94 2.84
CA GLU A 64 -15.63 -7.71 3.55
C GLU A 64 -14.44 -6.82 3.93
N ILE A 65 -13.48 -6.68 3.01
CA ILE A 65 -12.26 -5.90 3.26
C ILE A 65 -12.60 -4.41 3.22
N GLU A 66 -12.19 -3.68 4.26
CA GLU A 66 -12.44 -2.25 4.40
C GLU A 66 -11.23 -1.40 3.99
N VAL A 67 -10.02 -1.91 4.18
CA VAL A 67 -8.78 -1.19 3.88
C VAL A 67 -7.81 -2.08 3.12
N LEU A 68 -7.52 -1.67 1.88
CA LEU A 68 -6.36 -2.14 1.13
C LEU A 68 -5.15 -1.28 1.50
N PHE A 69 -4.03 -1.91 1.83
CA PHE A 69 -2.78 -1.21 2.08
C PHE A 69 -1.60 -2.01 1.54
N GLY A 70 -0.42 -1.40 1.44
CA GLY A 70 0.78 -2.07 0.97
C GLY A 70 1.92 -1.08 0.72
N VAL A 71 3.07 -1.62 0.32
CA VAL A 71 4.27 -0.82 0.01
C VAL A 71 4.29 -0.50 -1.48
N ALA A 72 4.53 0.77 -1.79
CA ALA A 72 4.80 1.26 -3.15
C ALA A 72 6.20 1.87 -3.21
N SER A 73 6.76 1.96 -4.41
CA SER A 73 8.10 2.50 -4.62
C SER A 73 8.17 3.41 -5.84
N PHE A 74 9.11 4.34 -5.80
CA PHE A 74 9.58 5.07 -6.97
C PHE A 74 10.78 4.35 -7.59
N HIS A 75 11.09 4.70 -8.83
CA HIS A 75 12.38 4.35 -9.39
C HIS A 75 13.46 5.26 -8.79
N GLY A 76 14.46 4.66 -8.14
CA GLY A 76 15.51 5.39 -7.41
C GLY A 76 15.13 5.71 -5.96
N THR A 77 16.08 6.29 -5.22
CA THR A 77 15.96 6.57 -3.78
C THR A 77 16.44 7.97 -3.39
N ASP A 78 16.78 8.81 -4.36
CA ASP A 78 17.18 10.19 -4.12
C ASP A 78 15.94 11.04 -3.82
N ALA A 79 15.82 11.50 -2.58
CA ALA A 79 14.67 12.27 -2.12
C ALA A 79 14.56 13.65 -2.78
N GLU A 80 15.69 14.29 -3.12
CA GLU A 80 15.69 15.58 -3.81
C GLU A 80 15.21 15.43 -5.25
N ALA A 81 15.69 14.40 -5.95
CA ALA A 81 15.21 14.06 -7.29
C ALA A 81 13.72 13.65 -7.32
N LEU A 82 13.19 13.17 -6.21
CA LEU A 82 11.80 12.76 -6.03
C LEU A 82 10.94 13.81 -5.30
N ALA A 83 11.44 15.04 -5.09
CA ALA A 83 10.77 16.04 -4.27
C ALA A 83 9.34 16.38 -4.74
N GLU A 84 9.15 16.55 -6.04
CA GLU A 84 7.84 16.85 -6.64
C GLU A 84 6.80 15.75 -6.38
N PRO A 85 7.01 14.47 -6.79
CA PRO A 85 6.01 13.43 -6.58
C PRO A 85 5.80 13.08 -5.11
N LEU A 86 6.83 13.15 -4.25
CA LEU A 86 6.67 12.95 -2.80
C LEU A 86 5.77 14.03 -2.19
N SER A 87 5.99 15.30 -2.55
CA SER A 87 5.21 16.42 -2.03
C SER A 87 3.76 16.37 -2.52
N LEU A 88 3.55 15.97 -3.77
CA LEU A 88 2.20 15.74 -4.32
C LEU A 88 1.42 14.72 -3.47
N LEU A 89 2.04 13.58 -3.16
CA LEU A 89 1.40 12.54 -2.33
C LEU A 89 1.11 13.05 -0.92
N TYR A 90 2.05 13.78 -0.32
CA TYR A 90 1.88 14.35 1.00
C TYR A 90 0.72 15.36 1.08
N HIS A 91 0.64 16.29 0.13
CA HIS A 91 -0.35 17.37 0.18
C HIS A 91 -1.73 16.94 -0.31
N ARG A 92 -1.81 15.99 -1.27
CA ARG A 92 -3.07 15.68 -1.97
C ARG A 92 -3.60 14.26 -1.77
N HIS A 93 -2.79 13.32 -1.26
CA HIS A 93 -3.15 11.89 -1.25
C HIS A 93 -2.92 11.18 0.08
N ARG A 94 -2.79 11.91 1.19
CA ARG A 94 -2.71 11.28 2.52
C ARG A 94 -4.04 10.64 2.89
N ALA A 95 -3.97 9.41 3.41
CA ALA A 95 -5.09 8.76 4.09
C ALA A 95 -5.59 9.60 5.28
N PRO A 96 -6.78 9.33 5.85
CA PRO A 96 -7.18 9.89 7.14
C PRO A 96 -6.14 9.62 8.23
N GLU A 97 -5.99 10.51 9.21
CA GLU A 97 -4.90 10.47 10.20
C GLU A 97 -4.76 9.12 10.92
N GLY A 98 -5.88 8.54 11.36
CA GLY A 98 -5.91 7.23 12.04
C GLY A 98 -5.55 6.03 11.15
N LEU A 99 -5.29 6.23 9.86
CA LEU A 99 -4.94 5.17 8.90
C LEU A 99 -3.58 5.44 8.22
N ARG A 100 -2.72 6.29 8.79
CA ARG A 100 -1.42 6.64 8.20
C ARG A 100 -0.29 5.84 8.88
N PRO A 101 0.25 4.78 8.25
CA PRO A 101 1.51 4.19 8.69
C PRO A 101 2.65 5.20 8.61
N ARG A 102 3.71 4.94 9.38
CA ARG A 102 4.95 5.73 9.32
C ARG A 102 6.13 4.81 9.10
N ALA A 103 7.01 5.16 8.16
CA ALA A 103 8.25 4.41 7.95
C ALA A 103 9.11 4.43 9.23
N VAL A 104 9.73 3.30 9.57
CA VAL A 104 10.66 3.19 10.71
C VAL A 104 11.86 4.11 10.48
N ASN A 105 12.42 4.09 9.27
CA ASN A 105 13.39 5.06 8.79
C ASN A 105 12.65 6.21 8.13
N TYR A 106 12.29 7.22 8.92
CA TYR A 106 11.42 8.30 8.48
C TYR A 106 12.13 9.29 7.53
N GLN A 107 11.48 9.56 6.39
CA GLN A 107 11.84 10.62 5.46
C GLN A 107 10.61 11.54 5.27
N PRO A 108 10.73 12.86 5.48
CA PRO A 108 9.65 13.79 5.13
C PRO A 108 9.38 13.77 3.63
N MET A 109 8.11 13.91 3.27
CA MET A 109 7.65 13.92 1.88
C MET A 109 7.23 15.31 1.41
N ASP A 110 7.02 16.26 2.32
CA ASP A 110 6.70 17.67 2.08
C ASP A 110 7.93 18.50 1.74
N LEU A 111 8.68 18.06 0.74
CA LEU A 111 9.93 18.68 0.30
C LEU A 111 9.71 19.96 -0.51
N MET A 112 8.48 20.17 -0.97
CA MET A 112 8.02 21.34 -1.71
C MET A 112 6.72 21.89 -1.12
N PRO A 113 6.50 23.21 -1.24
CA PRO A 113 5.29 23.87 -0.76
C PRO A 113 4.02 23.49 -1.55
#